data_AF-A0A1G7LCL3-F1
#
_entry.id   AF-A0A1G7LCL3-F1
#
_cell.length_a   1.000
_cell.length_b   1.000
_cell.length_c   1.000
_cell.angle_alpha   90.00
_cell.angle_beta   90.00
_cell.angle_gamma   90.00
#
_symmetry.space_group_name_H-M   'P 1'
#
loop_
_entity.id
_entity.type
_entity.pdbx_description
1 polymer ?
#
loop_
_entity_poly.entity_id
_entity_poly.type
_entity_poly.pdbx_seq_one_letter_code
_entity_poly.pdbx_strand_id
1 'polypeptide(L)'
;MARVLSFSDLNTWAEDDHAAALAVFRDTCDLIDGDEWPQLCKLAATPINARSFFELFFRPVLIEDGADPMFTGYFEPELRGARSPDGPYRYPIYRLPPDRVSGAPYLSRRDIADGALVGRGLEIAWVDDPVELFFLQVQGSGRIRLTDGSTIRIGYAGHNGYNYRSIGQELIRRGVYEPHQVSAKVIQNWVRRNPVEGQDLLNFNPSYVFFRELPRLPADKGPIGAMHRSITPMRSIAVDPAFVPLGAPVWVEKNGATPLRRLMIAQDTGSAIKGAQRADIFFGSGAAAGDLAGQIRDPGRMVVLMPIQIAFGLEEKAKG
;
A
#
# COMPACT_ATOMS: atom_id res chain seq x y z
N MET A 1 -4.93 7.88 -23.14
CA MET A 1 -5.55 9.20 -23.39
C MET A 1 -5.30 10.09 -22.19
N ALA A 2 -5.09 11.39 -22.41
CA ALA A 2 -4.97 12.38 -21.35
C ALA A 2 -5.80 13.61 -21.72
N ARG A 3 -6.56 14.15 -20.77
CA ARG A 3 -7.43 15.32 -20.96
C ARG A 3 -7.31 16.28 -19.79
N VAL A 4 -7.03 17.54 -20.07
CA VAL A 4 -7.01 18.61 -19.06
C VAL A 4 -8.45 18.96 -18.70
N LEU A 5 -8.72 19.08 -17.39
CA LEU A 5 -9.99 19.48 -16.83
C LEU A 5 -9.87 20.83 -16.10
N SER A 6 -11.01 21.38 -15.73
CA SER A 6 -11.13 22.48 -14.77
C SER A 6 -11.36 21.94 -13.35
N PHE A 7 -11.04 22.73 -12.33
CA PHE A 7 -11.38 22.37 -10.94
C PHE A 7 -12.90 22.28 -10.69
N SER A 8 -13.71 22.96 -11.49
CA SER A 8 -15.17 22.81 -11.47
C SER A 8 -15.66 21.46 -11.99
N ASP A 9 -14.85 20.72 -12.74
CA ASP A 9 -15.18 19.35 -13.18
C ASP A 9 -14.97 18.31 -12.07
N LEU A 10 -14.36 18.70 -10.94
CA LEU A 10 -14.08 17.84 -9.80
C LEU A 10 -15.21 17.90 -8.79
N ASN A 11 -15.88 16.77 -8.58
CA ASN A 11 -17.07 16.67 -7.73
C ASN A 11 -16.74 17.08 -6.30
N THR A 12 -17.44 18.08 -5.76
CA THR A 12 -17.27 18.58 -4.37
C THR A 12 -15.83 19.00 -4.02
N TRP A 13 -15.02 19.44 -5.00
CA TRP A 13 -13.64 19.90 -4.78
C TRP A 13 -13.52 20.89 -3.62
N ALA A 14 -14.38 21.92 -3.62
CA ALA A 14 -14.38 22.98 -2.62
C ALA A 14 -14.60 22.50 -1.17
N GLU A 15 -15.15 21.30 -0.98
CA GLU A 15 -15.50 20.74 0.34
C GLU A 15 -14.35 19.96 1.00
N ASP A 16 -13.27 19.64 0.26
CA ASP A 16 -12.13 18.91 0.84
C ASP A 16 -11.26 19.78 1.76
N ASP A 17 -10.64 19.13 2.73
CA ASP A 17 -9.58 19.72 3.55
C ASP A 17 -8.26 19.72 2.77
N HIS A 18 -8.06 20.78 1.99
CA HIS A 18 -6.85 21.00 1.21
C HIS A 18 -5.62 21.23 2.09
N ALA A 19 -5.79 21.70 3.33
CA ALA A 19 -4.68 21.92 4.24
C ALA A 19 -4.06 20.59 4.68
N ALA A 20 -4.89 19.58 4.97
CA ALA A 20 -4.42 18.22 5.19
C ALA A 20 -3.71 17.65 3.96
N ALA A 21 -4.23 17.84 2.75
CA ALA A 21 -3.56 17.40 1.53
C ALA A 21 -2.20 18.10 1.31
N LEU A 22 -2.13 19.42 1.55
CA LEU A 22 -0.89 20.18 1.43
C LEU A 22 0.17 19.75 2.46
N ALA A 23 -0.25 19.43 3.69
CA ALA A 23 0.66 18.91 4.71
C ALA A 23 1.32 17.58 4.25
N VAL A 24 0.52 16.67 3.69
CA VAL A 24 1.04 15.39 3.16
C VAL A 24 1.86 15.59 1.89
N PHE A 25 1.50 16.54 1.03
CA PHE A 25 2.30 16.87 -0.15
C PHE A 25 3.69 17.40 0.23
N ARG A 26 3.77 18.29 1.22
CA ARG A 26 5.03 18.83 1.76
C ARG A 26 5.95 17.74 2.29
N ASP A 27 5.38 16.65 2.79
CA ASP A 27 6.16 15.52 3.29
C ASP A 27 6.90 14.79 2.17
N THR A 28 6.60 14.93 0.88
CA THR A 28 7.32 14.21 -0.19
C THR A 28 7.63 15.04 -1.44
N CYS A 29 7.22 16.31 -1.51
CA CYS A 29 7.33 17.11 -2.73
C CYS A 29 8.77 17.37 -3.22
N ASP A 30 9.76 17.27 -2.34
CA ASP A 30 11.18 17.44 -2.65
C ASP A 30 11.82 16.17 -3.23
N LEU A 31 11.07 15.07 -3.26
CA LEU A 31 11.48 13.77 -3.81
C LEU A 31 10.81 13.46 -5.15
N ILE A 32 10.03 14.40 -5.71
CA ILE A 32 9.35 14.19 -6.98
C ILE A 32 10.32 14.50 -8.12
N ASP A 33 10.43 13.56 -9.06
CA ASP A 33 11.28 13.72 -10.24
C ASP A 33 10.72 14.79 -11.20
N GLY A 34 11.61 15.66 -11.68
CA GLY A 34 11.32 16.67 -12.71
C GLY A 34 11.63 18.10 -12.28
N ASP A 35 11.98 18.95 -13.25
CA ASP A 35 12.54 20.28 -12.99
C ASP A 35 11.56 21.30 -12.39
N GLU A 36 10.25 21.02 -12.44
CA GLU A 36 9.19 21.93 -11.99
C GLU A 36 8.81 21.70 -10.52
N TRP A 37 8.99 20.48 -10.02
CA TRP A 37 8.53 20.07 -8.69
C TRP A 37 9.30 20.70 -7.52
N PRO A 38 10.64 20.87 -7.56
CA PRO A 38 11.37 21.49 -6.46
C PRO A 38 10.91 22.93 -6.15
N GLN A 39 10.54 23.69 -7.17
CA GLN A 39 10.06 25.08 -7.08
C GLN A 39 8.67 25.09 -6.48
N LEU A 40 7.79 24.19 -6.92
CA LEU A 40 6.47 23.99 -6.33
C LEU A 40 6.57 23.56 -4.87
N CYS A 41 7.55 22.72 -4.52
CA CYS A 41 7.78 22.30 -3.14
C CYS A 41 8.25 23.47 -2.25
N LYS A 42 9.15 24.32 -2.76
CA LYS A 42 9.56 25.56 -2.07
C LYS A 42 8.37 26.50 -1.84
N LEU A 43 7.52 26.69 -2.86
CA LEU A 43 6.30 27.48 -2.75
C LEU A 43 5.32 26.87 -1.76
N ALA A 44 5.15 25.55 -1.80
CA ALA A 44 4.31 24.80 -0.88
C ALA A 44 4.74 25.07 0.57
N ALA A 45 6.03 25.22 0.87
CA ALA A 45 6.53 25.49 2.22
C ALA A 45 6.22 26.91 2.75
N THR A 46 5.76 27.83 1.90
CA THR A 46 5.39 29.20 2.31
C THR A 46 4.00 29.28 2.95
N PRO A 47 3.67 30.35 3.69
CA PRO A 47 2.30 30.63 4.11
C PRO A 47 1.41 30.90 2.89
N ILE A 48 0.66 29.90 2.45
CA ILE A 48 -0.26 29.98 1.31
C ILE A 48 -1.58 29.28 1.66
N ASN A 49 -2.70 29.80 1.15
CA ASN A 49 -3.97 29.08 1.22
C ASN A 49 -3.84 27.77 0.41
N ALA A 50 -4.09 26.64 1.06
CA ALA A 50 -3.81 25.33 0.46
C ALA A 50 -4.65 25.05 -0.81
N ARG A 51 -5.91 25.44 -0.82
CA ARG A 51 -6.76 25.31 -2.01
C ARG A 51 -6.23 26.18 -3.15
N SER A 52 -5.91 27.44 -2.87
CA SER A 52 -5.33 28.36 -3.87
C SER A 52 -3.98 27.85 -4.40
N PHE A 53 -3.14 27.23 -3.57
CA PHE A 53 -1.89 26.61 -4.02
C PHE A 53 -2.16 25.57 -5.12
N PHE A 54 -3.07 24.63 -4.89
CA PHE A 54 -3.39 23.62 -5.91
C PHE A 54 -4.02 24.24 -7.16
N GLU A 55 -4.93 25.21 -7.01
CA GLU A 55 -5.62 25.84 -8.15
C GLU A 55 -4.71 26.72 -9.02
N LEU A 56 -3.74 27.42 -8.39
CA LEU A 56 -2.83 28.33 -9.09
C LEU A 56 -1.72 27.60 -9.82
N PHE A 57 -1.21 26.50 -9.27
CA PHE A 57 0.02 25.88 -9.76
C PHE A 57 -0.19 24.56 -10.51
N PHE A 58 -1.38 23.97 -10.43
CA PHE A 58 -1.69 22.69 -11.07
C PHE A 58 -2.88 22.79 -12.01
N ARG A 59 -2.96 21.84 -12.94
CA ARG A 59 -4.16 21.55 -13.70
C ARG A 59 -4.59 20.10 -13.44
N PRO A 60 -5.89 19.85 -13.20
CA PRO A 60 -6.39 18.48 -13.12
C PRO A 60 -6.30 17.82 -14.50
N VAL A 61 -5.74 16.62 -14.56
CA VAL A 61 -5.59 15.82 -15.78
C VAL A 61 -6.22 14.45 -15.57
N LEU A 62 -7.21 14.14 -16.40
CA LEU A 62 -7.79 12.80 -16.48
C LEU A 62 -6.89 11.95 -17.40
N ILE A 63 -6.32 10.87 -16.87
CA ILE A 63 -5.44 9.95 -17.59
C ILE A 63 -6.12 8.59 -17.67
N GLU A 64 -6.32 8.07 -18.89
CA GLU A 64 -7.07 6.84 -19.14
C GLU A 64 -6.28 5.89 -20.06
N ASP A 65 -6.31 4.61 -19.75
CA ASP A 65 -5.71 3.51 -20.53
C ASP A 65 -6.76 2.56 -21.14
N GLY A 66 -8.05 2.87 -20.96
CA GLY A 66 -9.18 2.08 -21.43
C GLY A 66 -9.59 0.94 -20.47
N ALA A 67 -8.91 0.76 -19.34
CA ALA A 67 -9.33 -0.18 -18.31
C ALA A 67 -10.41 0.44 -17.40
N ASP A 68 -11.26 -0.42 -16.83
CA ASP A 68 -12.26 0.02 -15.86
C ASP A 68 -11.58 0.55 -14.57
N PRO A 69 -11.97 1.73 -14.06
CA PRO A 69 -11.45 2.26 -12.82
C PRO A 69 -11.72 1.34 -11.63
N MET A 70 -10.72 1.14 -10.78
CA MET A 70 -10.84 0.28 -9.60
C MET A 70 -10.07 0.85 -8.41
N PHE A 71 -10.79 1.08 -7.32
CA PHE A 71 -10.23 1.48 -6.04
C PHE A 71 -10.31 0.33 -5.05
N THR A 72 -9.21 0.08 -4.35
CA THR A 72 -9.11 -0.86 -3.24
C THR A 72 -8.60 -0.14 -1.99
N GLY A 73 -8.51 -0.84 -0.86
CA GLY A 73 -7.89 -0.33 0.35
C GLY A 73 -6.75 -1.22 0.84
N TYR A 74 -5.74 -0.59 1.42
CA TYR A 74 -4.66 -1.25 2.16
C TYR A 74 -4.45 -0.59 3.52
N PHE A 75 -3.75 -1.28 4.41
CA PHE A 75 -3.54 -0.83 5.78
C PHE A 75 -2.23 -1.39 6.36
N GLU A 76 -1.81 -0.84 7.49
CA GLU A 76 -0.67 -1.36 8.25
C GLU A 76 -1.17 -2.30 9.36
N PRO A 77 -0.97 -3.62 9.25
CA PRO A 77 -1.41 -4.57 10.26
C PRO A 77 -0.65 -4.43 11.57
N GLU A 78 -1.34 -4.71 12.67
CA GLU A 78 -0.76 -4.85 14.00
C GLU A 78 -0.92 -6.29 14.47
N LEU A 79 0.21 -6.94 14.76
CA LEU A 79 0.30 -8.33 15.17
C LEU A 79 0.81 -8.42 16.62
N ARG A 80 0.54 -9.55 17.28
CA ARG A 80 1.16 -9.88 18.57
C ARG A 80 2.43 -10.69 18.36
N GLY A 81 3.46 -10.41 19.14
CA GLY A 81 4.71 -11.15 19.01
C GLY A 81 5.61 -11.17 20.24
N ALA A 82 6.72 -11.87 20.13
CA ALA A 82 7.79 -11.94 21.11
C ALA A 82 9.18 -11.91 20.43
N ARG A 83 10.20 -11.47 21.18
CA ARG A 83 11.62 -11.46 20.72
C ARG A 83 12.27 -12.84 20.72
N SER A 84 11.59 -13.85 21.23
CA SER A 84 12.06 -15.23 21.25
C SER A 84 10.87 -16.17 21.05
N PRO A 85 11.08 -17.36 20.47
CA PRO A 85 10.00 -18.32 20.30
C PRO A 85 9.59 -18.87 21.66
N ASP A 86 8.34 -18.63 22.06
CA ASP A 86 7.76 -19.19 23.28
C ASP A 86 6.23 -19.29 23.17
N GLY A 87 5.67 -20.37 23.72
CA GLY A 87 4.23 -20.63 23.76
C GLY A 87 3.54 -20.46 22.39
N PRO A 88 2.66 -19.45 22.20
CA PRO A 88 1.97 -19.22 20.94
C PRO A 88 2.86 -18.58 19.86
N TYR A 89 3.96 -17.92 20.22
CA TYR A 89 4.81 -17.18 19.29
C TYR A 89 5.78 -18.12 18.56
N ARG A 90 5.31 -18.74 17.49
CA ARG A 90 6.04 -19.80 16.77
C ARG A 90 6.40 -19.43 15.34
N TYR A 91 5.84 -18.35 14.80
CA TYR A 91 5.98 -17.99 13.39
C TYR A 91 7.00 -16.85 13.23
N PRO A 92 8.23 -17.13 12.79
CA PRO A 92 9.28 -16.11 12.69
C PRO A 92 9.01 -15.11 11.56
N ILE A 93 9.28 -13.85 11.84
CA ILE A 93 9.43 -12.78 10.85
C ILE A 93 10.91 -12.65 10.53
N TYR A 94 11.30 -12.83 9.27
CA TYR A 94 12.71 -12.85 8.87
C TYR A 94 13.19 -11.53 8.26
N ARG A 95 14.46 -11.21 8.53
CA ARG A 95 15.28 -10.26 7.78
C ARG A 95 15.61 -10.81 6.39
N LEU A 96 15.95 -9.93 5.46
CA LEU A 96 16.41 -10.33 4.13
C LEU A 96 17.73 -11.12 4.25
N PRO A 97 17.79 -12.37 3.76
CA PRO A 97 19.03 -13.15 3.78
C PRO A 97 20.13 -12.46 2.95
N PRO A 98 21.37 -12.32 3.46
CA PRO A 98 22.45 -11.62 2.77
C PRO A 98 22.97 -12.38 1.53
N ASP A 99 22.71 -13.68 1.46
CA ASP A 99 23.04 -14.57 0.33
C ASP A 99 21.99 -14.53 -0.78
N ARG A 100 20.88 -13.80 -0.60
CA ARG A 100 19.87 -13.63 -1.66
C ARG A 100 20.43 -12.75 -2.79
N VAL A 101 20.48 -13.32 -3.99
CA VAL A 101 20.82 -12.59 -5.22
C VAL A 101 19.58 -11.91 -5.81
N SER A 102 19.71 -10.63 -6.19
CA SER A 102 18.62 -9.90 -6.83
C SER A 102 18.35 -10.42 -8.26
N GLY A 103 17.08 -10.55 -8.63
CA GLY A 103 16.67 -11.03 -9.96
C GLY A 103 16.63 -12.57 -10.11
N ALA A 104 17.00 -13.33 -9.08
CA ALA A 104 16.88 -14.78 -9.07
C ALA A 104 15.90 -15.25 -7.97
N PRO A 105 15.15 -16.35 -8.20
CA PRO A 105 14.39 -17.00 -7.14
C PRO A 105 15.31 -17.46 -6.00
N TYR A 106 14.88 -17.25 -4.77
CA TYR A 106 15.52 -17.76 -3.56
C TYR A 106 14.74 -19.00 -3.05
N LEU A 107 14.69 -19.21 -1.73
CA LEU A 107 13.83 -20.20 -1.09
C LEU A 107 12.34 -19.83 -1.26
N SER A 108 11.51 -20.83 -1.59
CA SER A 108 10.07 -20.65 -1.65
C SER A 108 9.48 -20.48 -0.24
N ARG A 109 8.24 -19.98 -0.16
CA ARG A 109 7.50 -19.94 1.11
C ARG A 109 7.46 -21.30 1.83
N ARG A 110 7.31 -22.40 1.08
CA ARG A 110 7.30 -23.75 1.65
C ARG A 110 8.64 -24.10 2.26
N ASP A 111 9.75 -23.90 1.55
CA ASP A 111 11.09 -24.18 2.08
C ASP A 111 11.36 -23.39 3.37
N ILE A 112 10.93 -22.12 3.41
CA ILE A 112 11.08 -21.26 4.59
C ILE A 112 10.19 -21.75 5.74
N ALA A 113 8.94 -22.14 5.47
CA ALA A 113 8.02 -22.70 6.44
C ALA A 113 8.51 -24.04 7.02
N ASP A 114 9.19 -24.84 6.19
CA ASP A 114 9.79 -26.13 6.55
C ASP A 114 11.13 -25.97 7.31
N GLY A 115 11.55 -24.73 7.57
CA GLY A 115 12.66 -24.42 8.48
C GLY A 115 13.99 -24.13 7.80
N ALA A 116 14.05 -23.90 6.48
CA ALA A 116 15.30 -23.65 5.77
C ALA A 116 16.09 -22.40 6.23
N LEU A 117 15.47 -21.52 7.03
CA LEU A 117 16.12 -20.34 7.62
C LEU A 117 16.44 -20.47 9.11
N VAL A 118 16.04 -21.57 9.76
CA VAL A 118 16.24 -21.77 11.19
C VAL A 118 17.72 -21.81 11.53
N GLY A 119 18.11 -21.15 12.62
CA GLY A 119 19.48 -21.13 13.12
C GLY A 119 20.42 -20.18 12.36
N ARG A 120 19.89 -19.41 11.40
CA ARG A 120 20.66 -18.41 10.65
C ARG A 120 20.70 -17.03 11.32
N GLY A 121 19.99 -16.84 12.44
CA GLY A 121 19.94 -15.57 13.16
C GLY A 121 19.25 -14.44 12.39
N LEU A 122 18.31 -14.81 11.50
CA LEU A 122 17.60 -13.87 10.63
C LEU A 122 16.28 -13.40 11.24
N GLU A 123 15.86 -13.96 12.37
CA GLU A 123 14.58 -13.68 13.02
C GLU A 123 14.55 -12.28 13.66
N ILE A 124 13.50 -11.51 13.37
CA ILE A 124 13.22 -10.21 13.98
C ILE A 124 12.41 -10.39 15.28
N ALA A 125 11.36 -11.22 15.16
CA ALA A 125 10.41 -11.58 16.20
C ALA A 125 9.61 -12.80 15.75
N TRP A 126 8.86 -13.40 16.68
CA TRP A 126 7.93 -14.49 16.42
C TRP A 126 6.50 -14.02 16.71
N VAL A 127 5.57 -14.31 15.80
CA VAL A 127 4.15 -14.00 15.95
C VAL A 127 3.33 -15.26 16.22
N ASP A 128 2.07 -15.08 16.63
CA ASP A 128 1.17 -16.14 17.10
C ASP A 128 0.19 -16.66 16.06
N ASP A 129 0.06 -15.99 14.90
CA ASP A 129 -0.85 -16.39 13.83
C ASP A 129 -0.15 -16.40 12.46
N PRO A 130 -0.12 -17.55 11.74
CA PRO A 130 0.56 -17.66 10.46
C PRO A 130 -0.19 -16.94 9.32
N VAL A 131 -1.50 -16.74 9.47
CA VAL A 131 -2.32 -16.02 8.50
C VAL A 131 -2.11 -14.53 8.66
N GLU A 132 -2.00 -14.02 9.89
CA GLU A 132 -1.63 -12.62 10.11
C GLU A 132 -0.21 -12.34 9.59
N LEU A 133 0.75 -13.26 9.80
CA LEU A 133 2.08 -13.17 9.18
C LEU A 133 2.00 -13.15 7.65
N PHE A 134 1.14 -13.99 7.06
CA PHE A 134 0.94 -13.99 5.61
C PHE A 134 0.40 -12.65 5.12
N PHE A 135 -0.62 -12.10 5.77
CA PHE A 135 -1.18 -10.80 5.37
C PHE A 135 -0.21 -9.65 5.62
N LEU A 136 0.58 -9.68 6.71
CA LEU A 136 1.70 -8.77 6.93
C LEU A 136 2.66 -8.74 5.72
N GLN A 137 2.96 -9.90 5.14
CA GLN A 137 3.79 -10.00 3.94
C GLN A 137 3.12 -9.46 2.68
N VAL A 138 1.79 -9.62 2.56
CA VAL A 138 1.02 -9.02 1.47
C VAL A 138 1.00 -7.49 1.58
N GLN A 139 0.85 -6.94 2.79
CA GLN A 139 0.84 -5.50 3.05
C GLN A 139 2.25 -4.88 3.01
N GLY A 140 3.31 -5.66 3.27
CA GLY A 140 4.71 -5.22 3.16
C GLY A 140 5.22 -4.36 4.32
N SER A 141 4.38 -3.99 5.28
CA SER A 141 4.76 -3.27 6.49
C SER A 141 3.84 -3.63 7.65
N GLY A 142 4.26 -3.38 8.90
CA GLY A 142 3.44 -3.68 10.05
C GLY A 142 4.03 -3.27 11.39
N ARG A 143 3.21 -3.50 12.42
CA ARG A 143 3.54 -3.29 13.83
C ARG A 143 3.48 -4.61 14.57
N ILE A 144 4.47 -4.88 15.41
CA ILE A 144 4.47 -6.06 16.28
C ILE A 144 4.40 -5.55 17.71
N ARG A 145 3.25 -5.77 18.35
CA ARG A 145 3.07 -5.51 19.78
C ARG A 145 3.69 -6.66 20.56
N LEU A 146 4.77 -6.36 21.28
CA LEU A 146 5.51 -7.33 22.07
C LEU A 146 4.80 -7.62 23.40
N THR A 147 5.13 -8.76 24.00
CA THR A 147 4.64 -9.19 25.31
C THR A 147 5.00 -8.25 26.45
N ASP A 148 6.08 -7.46 26.32
CA ASP A 148 6.51 -6.44 27.28
C ASP A 148 5.76 -5.10 27.11
N GLY A 149 4.84 -5.01 26.15
CA GLY A 149 4.07 -3.80 25.85
C GLY A 149 4.75 -2.85 24.86
N SER A 150 6.00 -3.08 24.48
CA SER A 150 6.68 -2.30 23.44
C SER A 150 6.20 -2.69 22.03
N THR A 151 6.52 -1.86 21.04
CA THR A 151 6.15 -2.10 19.64
C THR A 151 7.37 -2.08 18.73
N ILE A 152 7.52 -3.12 17.91
CA ILE A 152 8.47 -3.12 16.79
C ILE A 152 7.75 -2.63 15.54
N ARG A 153 8.29 -1.60 14.90
CA ARG A 153 7.92 -1.20 13.53
C ARG A 153 8.74 -2.00 12.54
N ILE A 154 8.09 -2.61 11.56
CA ILE A 154 8.77 -3.32 10.47
C ILE A 154 8.29 -2.81 9.12
N GLY A 155 9.22 -2.78 8.16
CA GLY A 155 8.91 -2.44 6.78
C GLY A 155 9.62 -3.38 5.81
N TYR A 156 9.17 -3.34 4.56
CA TYR A 156 9.71 -4.14 3.47
C TYR A 156 11.23 -4.00 3.35
N ALA A 157 11.92 -5.14 3.22
CA ALA A 157 13.36 -5.21 2.95
C ALA A 157 13.68 -5.93 1.64
N GLY A 158 12.76 -6.74 1.12
CA GLY A 158 12.94 -7.50 -0.12
C GLY A 158 11.98 -8.69 -0.22
N HIS A 159 12.05 -9.41 -1.33
CA HIS A 159 11.27 -10.62 -1.58
C HIS A 159 12.12 -11.73 -2.19
N ASN A 160 11.60 -12.96 -2.16
CA ASN A 160 12.29 -14.16 -2.64
C ASN A 160 12.25 -14.38 -4.17
N GLY A 161 11.79 -13.41 -4.96
CA GLY A 161 11.76 -13.51 -6.42
C GLY A 161 10.56 -14.26 -7.03
N TYR A 162 9.71 -14.91 -6.23
CA TYR A 162 8.53 -15.62 -6.75
C TYR A 162 7.31 -14.70 -6.91
N ASN A 163 6.51 -14.99 -7.94
CA ASN A 163 5.23 -14.33 -8.18
C ASN A 163 4.20 -14.70 -7.12
N TYR A 164 3.39 -13.71 -6.73
CA TYR A 164 2.26 -13.91 -5.83
C TYR A 164 1.20 -14.84 -6.44
N ARG A 165 0.67 -15.76 -5.62
CA ARG A 165 -0.54 -16.53 -5.94
C ARG A 165 -1.59 -16.32 -4.86
N SER A 166 -2.83 -16.06 -5.28
CA SER A 166 -3.91 -15.76 -4.34
C SER A 166 -4.42 -17.01 -3.63
N ILE A 167 -4.26 -17.06 -2.31
CA ILE A 167 -4.81 -18.13 -1.47
C ILE A 167 -6.33 -18.08 -1.38
N GLY A 168 -6.93 -16.91 -1.56
CA GLY A 168 -8.39 -16.76 -1.63
C GLY A 168 -8.97 -17.39 -2.90
N GLN A 169 -8.33 -17.15 -4.05
CA GLN A 169 -8.71 -17.82 -5.31
C GLN A 169 -8.45 -19.32 -5.25
N GLU A 170 -7.42 -19.76 -4.54
CA GLU A 170 -7.15 -21.18 -4.34
C GLU A 170 -8.25 -21.87 -3.51
N LEU A 171 -8.79 -21.22 -2.47
CA LEU A 171 -9.93 -21.75 -1.72
C LEU A 171 -11.18 -21.90 -2.59
N ILE A 172 -11.43 -20.94 -3.48
CA ILE A 172 -12.54 -21.00 -4.45
C ILE A 172 -12.31 -22.14 -5.44
N ARG A 173 -11.11 -22.25 -6.00
CA ARG A 173 -10.73 -23.30 -6.94
C ARG A 173 -10.86 -24.71 -6.32
N ARG A 174 -10.59 -24.84 -5.02
CA ARG A 174 -10.78 -26.09 -4.26
C ARG A 174 -12.24 -26.39 -3.90
N GLY A 175 -13.18 -25.48 -4.18
CA GLY A 175 -14.60 -25.62 -3.83
C GLY A 175 -14.88 -25.47 -2.33
N VAL A 176 -13.98 -24.83 -1.57
CA VAL A 176 -14.14 -24.64 -0.11
C VAL A 176 -15.07 -23.47 0.20
N TYR A 177 -15.01 -22.41 -0.62
CA TYR A 177 -15.80 -21.19 -0.47
C TYR A 177 -16.20 -20.62 -1.83
N GLU A 178 -17.34 -19.96 -1.86
CA GLU A 178 -17.76 -19.13 -2.99
C GLU A 178 -17.02 -17.78 -3.00
N PRO A 179 -16.88 -17.11 -4.17
CA PRO A 179 -16.16 -15.84 -4.27
C PRO A 179 -16.60 -14.75 -3.28
N HIS A 180 -17.89 -14.68 -2.99
CA HIS A 180 -18.45 -13.68 -2.07
C HIS A 180 -18.24 -14.03 -0.58
N GLN A 181 -17.78 -15.24 -0.27
CA GLN A 181 -17.53 -15.70 1.11
C GLN A 181 -16.09 -15.49 1.55
N VAL A 182 -15.15 -15.34 0.60
CA VAL A 182 -13.73 -15.27 0.91
C VAL A 182 -13.35 -13.88 1.42
N SER A 183 -12.93 -13.84 2.69
CA SER A 183 -12.33 -12.66 3.32
C SER A 183 -11.09 -13.06 4.12
N ALA A 184 -10.24 -12.10 4.48
CA ALA A 184 -9.07 -12.36 5.34
C ALA A 184 -9.47 -13.05 6.65
N LYS A 185 -10.60 -12.64 7.26
CA LYS A 185 -11.11 -13.24 8.49
C LYS A 185 -11.60 -14.68 8.29
N VAL A 186 -12.28 -14.95 7.17
CA VAL A 186 -12.74 -16.30 6.83
C VAL A 186 -11.55 -17.23 6.58
N ILE A 187 -10.53 -16.75 5.86
CA ILE A 187 -9.26 -17.49 5.66
C ILE A 187 -8.60 -17.79 7.00
N GLN A 188 -8.46 -16.78 7.89
CA GLN A 188 -7.87 -16.96 9.22
C GLN A 188 -8.60 -18.05 10.02
N ASN A 189 -9.94 -17.98 10.06
CA ASN A 189 -10.76 -18.96 10.77
C ASN A 189 -10.71 -20.35 10.14
N TRP A 190 -10.53 -20.46 8.82
CA TRP A 190 -10.41 -21.74 8.14
C TRP A 190 -9.05 -22.40 8.40
N VAL A 191 -7.95 -21.66 8.26
CA VAL A 191 -6.59 -22.16 8.56
C VAL A 191 -6.46 -22.60 10.01
N ARG A 192 -7.03 -21.84 10.96
CA ARG A 192 -7.02 -22.20 12.39
C ARG A 192 -7.75 -23.52 12.66
N ARG A 193 -8.79 -23.85 11.89
CA ARG A 193 -9.58 -25.09 12.03
C ARG A 193 -8.97 -26.29 11.27
N ASN A 194 -8.11 -26.03 10.29
CA ASN A 194 -7.50 -27.04 9.43
C ASN A 194 -5.98 -26.78 9.37
N PRO A 195 -5.21 -27.09 10.43
CA PRO A 195 -3.82 -26.62 10.53
C PRO A 195 -2.89 -27.21 9.46
N VAL A 196 -3.11 -28.46 9.02
CA VAL A 196 -2.29 -29.12 7.99
C VAL A 196 -2.62 -28.55 6.61
N GLU A 197 -3.88 -28.61 6.22
CA GLU A 197 -4.38 -28.09 4.93
C GLU A 197 -4.25 -26.56 4.84
N GLY A 198 -4.33 -25.89 5.99
CA GLY A 198 -4.11 -24.47 6.18
C GLY A 198 -2.68 -24.08 5.87
N GLN A 199 -1.69 -24.81 6.40
CA GLN A 199 -0.30 -24.59 6.05
C GLN A 199 -0.06 -24.83 4.55
N ASP A 200 -0.66 -25.86 3.97
CA ASP A 200 -0.58 -26.13 2.54
C ASP A 200 -1.26 -25.05 1.69
N LEU A 201 -2.36 -24.47 2.17
CA LEU A 201 -2.98 -23.32 1.53
C LEU A 201 -2.04 -22.11 1.53
N LEU A 202 -1.41 -21.79 2.66
CA LEU A 202 -0.45 -20.67 2.73
C LEU A 202 0.73 -20.91 1.78
N ASN A 203 1.25 -22.15 1.77
CA ASN A 203 2.36 -22.57 0.92
C ASN A 203 2.02 -22.58 -0.59
N PHE A 204 0.75 -22.52 -0.98
CA PHE A 204 0.35 -22.35 -2.38
C PHE A 204 0.92 -21.07 -3.00
N ASN A 205 1.10 -20.02 -2.19
CA ASN A 205 1.78 -18.80 -2.61
C ASN A 205 3.30 -18.93 -2.40
N PRO A 206 4.11 -19.16 -3.45
CA PRO A 206 5.55 -19.30 -3.28
C PRO A 206 6.25 -17.99 -2.89
N SER A 207 5.61 -16.85 -3.11
CA SER A 207 6.15 -15.53 -2.78
C SER A 207 6.31 -15.34 -1.28
N TYR A 208 7.47 -14.81 -0.86
CA TYR A 208 7.80 -14.52 0.53
C TYR A 208 8.46 -13.15 0.64
N VAL A 209 7.98 -12.33 1.58
CA VAL A 209 8.48 -10.98 1.86
C VAL A 209 9.30 -10.99 3.15
N PHE A 210 10.46 -10.34 3.08
CA PHE A 210 11.37 -10.13 4.21
C PHE A 210 11.31 -8.69 4.69
N PHE A 211 11.66 -8.48 5.96
CA PHE A 211 11.48 -7.21 6.64
C PHE A 211 12.76 -6.64 7.23
N ARG A 212 12.70 -5.37 7.62
CA ARG A 212 13.69 -4.68 8.44
C ARG A 212 12.99 -3.93 9.56
N GLU A 213 13.64 -3.83 10.71
CA GLU A 213 13.16 -3.00 11.81
C GLU A 213 13.31 -1.51 11.46
N LEU A 214 12.35 -0.70 11.90
CA LEU A 214 12.29 0.75 11.70
C LEU A 214 12.27 1.46 13.06
N PRO A 215 13.35 1.38 13.87
CA PRO A 215 13.34 1.82 15.27
C PRO A 215 13.17 3.33 15.45
N ARG A 216 13.36 4.12 14.40
CA ARG A 216 13.27 5.59 14.42
C ARG A 216 11.93 6.13 13.92
N LEU A 217 11.00 5.25 13.53
CA LEU A 217 9.70 5.67 13.02
C LEU A 217 8.75 5.93 14.20
N PRO A 218 8.24 7.16 14.38
CA PRO A 218 7.33 7.48 15.49
C PRO A 218 6.05 6.62 15.47
N ALA A 219 5.47 6.38 16.65
CA ALA A 219 4.30 5.51 16.80
C ALA A 219 3.03 6.09 16.16
N ASP A 220 2.91 7.41 16.08
CA ASP A 220 1.79 8.15 15.48
C ASP A 220 1.88 8.22 13.94
N LYS A 221 3.02 7.86 13.35
CA LYS A 221 3.24 7.90 11.90
C LYS A 221 2.84 6.59 11.21
N GLY A 222 2.39 6.65 9.96
CA GLY A 222 2.13 5.47 9.14
C GLY A 222 3.42 4.74 8.71
N PRO A 223 3.33 3.64 7.95
CA PRO A 223 4.51 2.96 7.40
C PRO A 223 5.29 3.85 6.43
N ILE A 224 6.50 3.42 6.07
CA ILE A 224 7.29 4.08 5.03
C ILE A 224 6.80 3.58 3.67
N GLY A 225 6.32 4.49 2.82
CA GLY A 225 5.89 4.17 1.45
C GLY A 225 7.06 4.12 0.46
N ALA A 226 6.76 3.93 -0.82
CA ALA A 226 7.73 3.89 -1.92
C ALA A 226 8.65 5.11 -1.99
N MET A 227 8.18 6.29 -1.57
CA MET A 227 8.97 7.53 -1.53
C MET A 227 9.88 7.67 -0.29
N HIS A 228 10.16 6.59 0.44
CA HIS A 228 11.04 6.56 1.61
C HIS A 228 10.63 7.47 2.78
N ARG A 229 9.38 7.94 2.81
CA ARG A 229 8.80 8.71 3.90
C ARG A 229 7.48 8.11 4.37
N SER A 230 7.03 8.54 5.54
CA SER A 230 5.83 8.00 6.16
C SER A 230 4.58 8.39 5.37
N ILE A 231 3.69 7.43 5.13
CA ILE A 231 2.39 7.68 4.50
C ILE A 231 1.32 8.03 5.53
N THR A 232 0.30 8.75 5.08
CA THR A 232 -0.73 9.34 5.93
C THR A 232 -2.09 8.67 5.69
N PRO A 233 -2.76 8.16 6.74
CA PRO A 233 -4.08 7.55 6.63
C PRO A 233 -5.06 8.47 5.89
N MET A 234 -5.76 7.90 4.92
CA MET A 234 -6.78 8.54 4.11
C MET A 234 -6.32 9.81 3.36
N ARG A 235 -5.01 9.99 3.19
CA ARG A 235 -4.38 11.04 2.38
C ARG A 235 -3.26 10.52 1.48
N SER A 236 -2.86 9.26 1.61
CA SER A 236 -1.89 8.60 0.73
C SER A 236 -2.55 7.47 -0.06
N ILE A 237 -2.14 7.33 -1.32
CA ILE A 237 -2.56 6.24 -2.20
C ILE A 237 -1.34 5.54 -2.81
N ALA A 238 -1.49 4.24 -3.07
CA ALA A 238 -0.61 3.51 -3.96
C ALA A 238 -1.14 3.60 -5.39
N VAL A 239 -0.25 3.83 -6.36
CA VAL A 239 -0.60 4.02 -7.78
C VAL A 239 0.34 3.22 -8.69
N ASP A 240 0.03 3.19 -9.98
CA ASP A 240 0.97 2.75 -11.02
C ASP A 240 1.85 3.93 -11.48
N PRO A 241 3.16 3.92 -11.18
CA PRO A 241 4.06 5.01 -11.54
C PRO A 241 4.26 5.18 -13.06
N ALA A 242 3.84 4.21 -13.88
CA ALA A 242 3.84 4.35 -15.33
C ALA A 242 2.84 5.41 -15.83
N PHE A 243 1.81 5.74 -15.04
CA PHE A 243 0.76 6.69 -15.39
C PHE A 243 0.70 7.88 -14.44
N VAL A 244 1.02 7.69 -13.17
CA VAL A 244 0.89 8.70 -12.12
C VAL A 244 2.24 8.89 -11.43
N PRO A 245 2.89 10.05 -11.59
CA PRO A 245 4.16 10.30 -10.93
C PRO A 245 4.05 10.15 -9.41
N LEU A 246 5.03 9.49 -8.79
CA LEU A 246 5.09 9.42 -7.33
C LEU A 246 5.24 10.83 -6.73
N GLY A 247 4.44 11.09 -5.70
CA GLY A 247 4.32 12.35 -4.99
C GLY A 247 3.32 13.33 -5.62
N ALA A 248 2.80 13.03 -6.81
CA ALA A 248 1.77 13.88 -7.42
C ALA A 248 0.50 13.92 -6.54
N PRO A 249 -0.16 15.09 -6.42
CA PRO A 249 -1.50 15.17 -5.86
C PRO A 249 -2.51 14.54 -6.82
N VAL A 250 -3.46 13.80 -6.28
CA VAL A 250 -4.47 13.04 -7.04
C VAL A 250 -5.82 13.26 -6.39
N TRP A 251 -6.77 13.80 -7.14
CA TRP A 251 -8.16 13.88 -6.74
C TRP A 251 -8.84 12.53 -6.97
N VAL A 252 -9.27 11.88 -5.89
CA VAL A 252 -9.92 10.57 -5.93
C VAL A 252 -11.43 10.74 -5.79
N GLU A 253 -12.17 10.20 -6.77
CA GLU A 253 -13.62 10.11 -6.75
C GLU A 253 -14.05 8.64 -6.74
N LYS A 254 -14.04 8.04 -5.55
CA LYS A 254 -14.46 6.65 -5.32
C LYS A 254 -15.96 6.60 -5.03
N ASN A 255 -16.69 5.70 -5.69
CA ASN A 255 -18.10 5.44 -5.40
C ASN A 255 -18.23 4.29 -4.38
N GLY A 256 -19.30 3.51 -4.46
CA GLY A 256 -19.57 2.40 -3.53
C GLY A 256 -20.45 2.78 -2.36
N ALA A 257 -20.49 1.92 -1.34
CA ALA A 257 -21.33 2.12 -0.15
C ALA A 257 -20.93 3.36 0.68
N THR A 258 -19.64 3.71 0.63
CA THR A 258 -19.07 4.90 1.29
C THR A 258 -18.33 5.77 0.26
N PRO A 259 -19.05 6.64 -0.47
CA PRO A 259 -18.41 7.50 -1.46
C PRO A 259 -17.31 8.39 -0.85
N LEU A 260 -16.22 8.59 -1.60
CA LEU A 260 -15.09 9.42 -1.19
C LEU A 260 -14.76 10.40 -2.32
N ARG A 261 -14.60 11.67 -1.95
CA ARG A 261 -14.14 12.77 -2.82
C ARG A 261 -13.00 13.47 -2.07
N ARG A 262 -11.76 13.23 -2.47
CA ARG A 262 -10.61 13.66 -1.66
C ARG A 262 -9.33 13.85 -2.46
N LEU A 263 -8.59 14.90 -2.12
CA LEU A 263 -7.24 15.11 -2.60
C LEU A 263 -6.26 14.26 -1.78
N MET A 264 -5.58 13.35 -2.45
CA MET A 264 -4.62 12.41 -1.86
C MET A 264 -3.28 12.54 -2.58
N ILE A 265 -2.20 12.02 -2.00
CA ILE A 265 -0.85 12.09 -2.56
C ILE A 265 -0.38 10.68 -2.93
N ALA A 266 0.14 10.53 -4.15
CA ALA A 266 0.65 9.26 -4.68
C ALA A 266 2.00 8.87 -4.05
N GLN A 267 2.03 8.45 -2.78
CA GLN A 267 3.27 8.23 -2.03
C GLN A 267 3.75 6.77 -2.00
N ASP A 268 2.99 5.86 -2.62
CA ASP A 268 3.29 4.44 -2.60
C ASP A 268 3.02 3.74 -3.93
N THR A 269 3.45 2.48 -4.03
CA THR A 269 3.21 1.60 -5.18
C THR A 269 2.81 0.21 -4.71
N GLY A 270 2.17 -0.57 -5.58
CA GLY A 270 1.92 -1.98 -5.32
C GLY A 270 2.03 -2.81 -6.58
N SER A 271 2.51 -4.05 -6.47
CA SER A 271 2.65 -4.95 -7.63
C SER A 271 1.30 -5.27 -8.30
N ALA A 272 0.22 -5.28 -7.53
CA ALA A 272 -1.15 -5.48 -8.00
C ALA A 272 -1.87 -4.17 -8.43
N ILE A 273 -1.20 -3.02 -8.30
CA ILE A 273 -1.75 -1.71 -8.63
C ILE A 273 -1.21 -1.33 -10.00
N LYS A 274 -2.00 -1.63 -11.03
CA LYS A 274 -1.66 -1.44 -12.45
C LYS A 274 -2.77 -0.73 -13.21
N GLY A 275 -2.37 0.22 -14.04
CA GLY A 275 -3.28 1.01 -14.88
C GLY A 275 -3.49 2.45 -14.42
N ALA A 276 -4.00 3.27 -15.34
CA ALA A 276 -4.13 4.72 -15.17
C ALA A 276 -5.20 5.14 -14.14
N GLN A 277 -6.29 4.35 -14.04
CA GLN A 277 -7.43 4.58 -13.15
C GLN A 277 -7.48 3.57 -11.99
N ARG A 278 -6.30 3.14 -11.53
CA ARG A 278 -6.13 2.16 -10.45
C ARG A 278 -5.41 2.80 -9.26
N ALA A 279 -6.03 2.74 -8.08
CA ALA A 279 -5.39 3.17 -6.83
C ALA A 279 -5.76 2.28 -5.65
N ASP A 280 -4.84 2.16 -4.70
CA ASP A 280 -5.07 1.56 -3.39
C ASP A 280 -5.05 2.65 -2.32
N ILE A 281 -6.09 2.77 -1.52
CA ILE A 281 -6.24 3.82 -0.51
C ILE A 281 -5.65 3.34 0.82
N PHE A 282 -4.76 4.12 1.42
CA PHE A 282 -4.23 3.78 2.73
C PHE A 282 -5.25 4.14 3.82
N PHE A 283 -5.78 3.16 4.55
CA PHE A 283 -6.78 3.38 5.60
C PHE A 283 -6.18 3.67 6.98
N GLY A 284 -4.88 3.43 7.16
CA GLY A 284 -4.19 3.59 8.44
C GLY A 284 -3.70 2.29 9.02
N SER A 285 -3.61 2.20 10.34
CA SER A 285 -3.00 1.06 11.05
C SER A 285 -4.00 0.33 11.94
N GLY A 286 -3.78 -0.97 12.13
CA GLY A 286 -4.55 -1.83 13.05
C GLY A 286 -5.84 -2.41 12.46
N ALA A 287 -6.58 -3.15 13.29
CA ALA A 287 -7.71 -3.98 12.87
C ALA A 287 -8.84 -3.17 12.20
N ALA A 288 -9.23 -2.03 12.77
CA ALA A 288 -10.31 -1.21 12.22
C ALA A 288 -9.97 -0.68 10.82
N ALA A 289 -8.72 -0.30 10.59
CA ALA A 289 -8.25 0.11 9.26
C ALA A 289 -8.29 -1.07 8.28
N GLY A 290 -7.92 -2.27 8.74
CA GLY A 290 -8.00 -3.51 7.94
C GLY A 290 -9.42 -3.90 7.56
N ASP A 291 -10.37 -3.78 8.48
CA ASP A 291 -11.79 -4.08 8.23
C ASP A 291 -12.37 -3.14 7.17
N LEU A 292 -12.04 -1.84 7.24
CA LEU A 292 -12.46 -0.86 6.23
C LEU A 292 -11.78 -1.13 4.89
N ALA A 293 -10.45 -1.30 4.88
CA ALA A 293 -9.66 -1.53 3.68
C ALA A 293 -10.13 -2.76 2.89
N GLY A 294 -10.38 -3.88 3.60
CA GLY A 294 -10.78 -5.15 2.99
C GLY A 294 -12.18 -5.14 2.35
N GLN A 295 -13.01 -4.14 2.63
CA GLN A 295 -14.33 -3.98 2.04
C GLN A 295 -14.30 -3.15 0.75
N ILE A 296 -13.21 -2.44 0.48
CA ILE A 296 -13.14 -1.54 -0.66
C ILE A 296 -12.84 -2.33 -1.93
N ARG A 297 -13.83 -2.32 -2.83
CA ARG A 297 -13.69 -2.72 -4.21
C ARG A 297 -14.68 -1.90 -5.03
N ASP A 298 -14.32 -0.63 -5.22
CA ASP A 298 -15.27 0.37 -5.68
C ASP A 298 -14.86 0.94 -7.03
N PRO A 299 -15.84 1.22 -7.91
CA PRO A 299 -15.59 1.97 -9.14
C PRO A 299 -15.44 3.46 -8.84
N GLY A 300 -15.03 4.24 -9.83
CA GLY A 300 -14.88 5.68 -9.66
C GLY A 300 -14.07 6.32 -10.78
N ARG A 301 -13.37 7.40 -10.45
CA ARG A 301 -12.29 7.96 -11.28
C ARG A 301 -11.25 8.65 -10.40
N MET A 302 -10.05 8.82 -10.94
CA MET A 302 -9.00 9.62 -10.33
C MET A 302 -8.42 10.61 -11.33
N VAL A 303 -8.13 11.81 -10.85
CA VAL A 303 -7.63 12.92 -11.66
C VAL A 303 -6.31 13.39 -11.07
N VAL A 304 -5.25 13.39 -11.85
CA VAL A 304 -3.91 13.76 -11.38
C VAL A 304 -3.73 15.26 -11.51
N LEU A 305 -3.31 15.93 -10.45
CA LEU A 305 -2.94 17.34 -10.51
C LEU A 305 -1.50 17.43 -11.00
N MET A 306 -1.34 17.93 -12.22
CA MET A 306 -0.03 18.10 -12.86
C MET A 306 0.33 19.59 -12.91
N PRO A 307 1.63 19.94 -12.78
CA PRO A 307 2.08 21.29 -13.08
C PRO A 307 1.60 21.75 -14.45
N ILE A 308 1.29 23.04 -14.58
CA ILE A 308 0.57 23.58 -15.74
C ILE A 308 1.20 23.18 -17.07
N GLN A 309 2.53 23.30 -17.20
CA GLN A 309 3.24 23.00 -18.45
C GLN A 309 3.19 21.50 -18.78
N ILE A 310 3.46 20.63 -17.80
CA ILE A 310 3.36 19.18 -17.96
C ILE A 310 1.93 18.76 -18.34
N ALA A 311 0.90 19.37 -17.71
CA ALA A 311 -0.50 19.03 -17.97
C ALA A 311 -0.89 19.20 -19.44
N PHE A 312 -0.57 20.36 -20.03
CA PHE A 312 -0.85 20.60 -21.45
C PHE A 312 0.02 19.74 -22.38
N GLY A 313 1.29 19.51 -22.02
CA GLY A 313 2.17 18.62 -22.78
C GLY A 313 1.68 17.16 -22.81
N LEU A 314 1.06 16.67 -21.73
CA LEU A 314 0.43 15.34 -21.71
C LEU A 314 -0.78 15.24 -22.63
N GLU A 315 -1.63 16.27 -22.64
CA GLU A 315 -2.82 16.30 -23.50
C GLU A 315 -2.44 16.38 -24.99
N GLU A 316 -1.46 17.20 -25.35
CA GLU A 316 -0.96 17.29 -26.74
C GLU A 316 -0.40 15.95 -27.23
N LYS A 317 0.43 15.29 -26.41
CA LYS A 317 0.96 13.96 -26.70
C LYS A 317 -0.13 12.89 -26.84
N ALA A 318 -1.27 13.05 -26.18
CA ALA A 318 -2.38 12.11 -26.28
C ALA A 318 -3.26 12.33 -27.53
N LYS A 319 -3.15 13.49 -28.18
CA LYS A 319 -3.86 13.84 -29.43
C LYS A 319 -3.08 13.47 -30.69
N GLY A 320 -1.74 13.41 -30.59
CA GLY A 320 -0.83 12.97 -31.67
C GLY A 320 -0.68 11.46 -31.71
#